data_AF-A0A7S1V8S1-F1
#
_entry.id   AF-A0A7S1V8S1-F1
#
_cell.length_a   1.000
_cell.length_b   1.000
_cell.length_c   1.000
_cell.angle_alpha   90.00
_cell.angle_beta   90.00
_cell.angle_gamma   90.00
#
_symmetry.space_group_name_H-M   'P 1'
#
loop_
_entity.id
_entity.type
_entity.pdbx_description
1 polymer ?
#
loop_
_entity_poly.entity_id
_entity_poly.type
_entity_poly.pdbx_seq_one_letter_code
_entity_poly.pdbx_strand_id
1 'polypeptide(L)'
;YCSAPPVSAEVTFVPFPWYKAFHRSQHSFDIGDHPVKPVHSLLKIAVAWTQLSAGTSVSFLEDVDTPLPHLEVKWLPSLRSYLKHIHGYFELDETFVQPLQRLDDSYIMDHIINSQRFSRKYLQVTTMSDITLPGGSRLEPNFELGNHSPTSPKCGLHWFYQERPPDDAWKLWQRANCLWSDEHGTLTTPLGA
;
A
#
# COMPACT_ATOMS: atom_id res chain seq x y z
N TYR A 1 2.25 24.28 42.15
CA TYR A 1 3.49 23.87 41.47
C TYR A 1 3.93 22.53 42.04
N CYS A 2 3.50 21.43 41.42
CA CYS A 2 3.97 20.09 41.77
C CYS A 2 4.47 19.44 40.49
N SER A 3 5.79 19.25 40.41
CA SER A 3 6.47 18.61 39.29
C SER A 3 6.27 17.10 39.37
N ALA A 4 5.72 16.49 38.32
CA ALA A 4 5.68 15.03 38.17
C ALA A 4 7.04 14.52 37.63
N PRO A 5 7.52 13.33 38.06
CA PRO A 5 8.77 12.76 37.55
C PRO A 5 8.60 12.21 36.12
N PRO A 6 9.69 12.11 35.33
CA PRO A 6 9.62 11.61 33.96
C PRO A 6 9.34 10.10 33.97
N VAL A 7 8.23 9.70 33.34
CA VAL A 7 7.91 8.30 33.07
C VAL A 7 8.73 7.87 31.86
N SER A 8 9.78 7.09 32.08
CA SER A 8 10.48 6.35 31.04
C SER A 8 9.58 5.22 30.55
N ALA A 9 9.01 5.35 29.35
CA ALA A 9 8.29 4.28 28.69
C ALA A 9 9.28 3.34 27.98
N GLU A 10 9.48 2.14 28.53
CA GLU A 10 10.10 1.04 27.79
C GLU A 10 9.11 0.55 26.73
N VAL A 11 9.38 0.90 25.46
CA VAL A 11 8.68 0.33 24.32
C VAL A 11 9.23 -1.08 24.08
N THR A 12 8.60 -2.07 24.71
CA THR A 12 8.88 -3.48 24.44
C THR A 12 8.26 -3.84 23.08
N PHE A 13 9.11 -3.86 22.04
CA PHE A 13 8.75 -4.42 20.75
C PHE A 13 8.58 -5.94 20.91
N VAL A 14 7.34 -6.41 20.94
CA VAL A 14 7.03 -7.85 20.82
C VAL A 14 7.28 -8.25 19.36
N PRO A 15 8.26 -9.11 19.06
CA PRO A 15 8.53 -9.51 17.67
C PRO A 15 7.35 -10.32 17.14
N PHE A 16 6.78 -9.89 16.01
CA PHE A 16 5.68 -10.62 15.37
C PHE A 16 6.14 -12.03 14.93
N PRO A 17 5.33 -13.09 15.16
CA PRO A 17 5.73 -14.50 14.96
C PRO A 17 6.21 -14.91 13.55
N TRP A 18 6.01 -14.09 12.53
CA TRP A 18 6.34 -14.42 11.13
C TRP A 18 7.78 -14.07 10.72
N TYR A 19 8.58 -13.44 11.59
CA TYR A 19 9.99 -13.08 11.35
C TYR A 19 10.85 -14.25 10.85
N LYS A 20 10.57 -15.49 11.29
CA LYS A 20 11.30 -16.69 10.88
C LYS A 20 10.92 -17.22 9.48
N ALA A 21 9.75 -16.87 8.96
CA ALA A 21 9.31 -17.29 7.62
C ALA A 21 9.99 -16.47 6.53
N PHE A 22 10.22 -15.17 6.78
CA PHE A 22 10.94 -14.26 5.89
C PHE A 22 12.41 -14.67 5.68
N HIS A 23 13.05 -15.23 6.72
CA HIS A 23 14.45 -15.68 6.65
C HIS A 23 14.66 -16.89 5.72
N ARG A 24 13.62 -17.68 5.44
CA ARG A 24 13.75 -18.93 4.65
C ARG A 24 13.77 -18.70 3.13
N SER A 25 13.42 -17.50 2.66
CA SER A 25 13.49 -17.14 1.23
C SER A 25 14.83 -16.52 0.81
N GLN A 26 15.76 -16.29 1.75
CA GLN A 26 17.08 -15.73 1.49
C GLN A 26 18.19 -16.77 1.68
N HIS A 27 17.95 -18.02 1.25
CA HIS A 27 18.86 -19.18 1.41
C HIS A 27 20.14 -19.09 0.56
N SER A 28 20.87 -17.99 0.66
CA SER A 28 22.30 -17.92 0.37
C SER A 28 22.94 -16.76 1.13
N PHE A 29 22.87 -16.74 2.47
CA PHE A 29 23.81 -15.95 3.24
C PHE A 29 24.11 -16.68 4.55
N ASP A 30 25.35 -17.19 4.63
CA ASP A 30 25.88 -18.04 5.68
C ASP A 30 25.65 -17.47 7.09
N ILE A 31 25.33 -18.38 8.02
CA ILE A 31 25.26 -18.10 9.45
C ILE A 31 26.70 -18.16 10.00
N GLY A 32 27.29 -16.98 10.19
CA GLY A 32 28.51 -16.77 10.96
C GLY A 32 28.58 -15.30 11.41
N ASP A 33 28.69 -15.08 12.72
CA ASP A 33 28.72 -13.79 13.44
C ASP A 33 27.58 -12.81 13.13
N HIS A 34 26.59 -12.73 14.03
CA HIS A 34 25.41 -11.88 13.89
C HIS A 34 25.76 -10.37 13.81
N PRO A 35 25.68 -9.72 12.63
CA PRO A 35 25.70 -8.28 12.56
C PRO A 35 24.27 -7.80 12.85
N VAL A 36 24.12 -6.87 13.80
CA VAL A 36 22.89 -6.10 13.93
C VAL A 36 22.63 -5.46 12.56
N LYS A 37 21.51 -5.81 11.91
CA LYS A 37 21.14 -5.20 10.63
C LYS A 37 21.15 -3.67 10.81
N PRO A 38 21.82 -2.89 9.95
CA PRO A 38 21.89 -1.46 10.14
C PRO A 38 20.47 -0.88 10.19
N VAL A 39 20.22 0.03 11.14
CA VAL A 39 18.91 0.66 11.42
C VAL A 39 18.24 1.19 10.13
N HIS A 40 19.06 1.65 9.18
CA HIS A 40 18.67 2.09 7.85
C HIS A 40 17.87 1.04 7.05
N SER A 41 18.20 -0.25 7.16
CA SER A 41 17.51 -1.31 6.42
C SER A 41 16.08 -1.55 6.93
N LEU A 42 15.87 -1.49 8.25
CA LEU A 42 14.54 -1.66 8.83
C LEU A 42 13.64 -0.46 8.53
N LEU A 43 14.19 0.75 8.58
CA LEU A 43 13.45 1.95 8.22
C LEU A 43 13.02 1.91 6.75
N LYS A 44 13.93 1.58 5.82
CA LYS A 44 13.58 1.42 4.40
C LYS A 44 12.48 0.38 4.18
N ILE A 45 12.56 -0.77 4.85
CA ILE A 45 11.50 -1.80 4.78
C ILE A 45 10.17 -1.25 5.29
N ALA A 46 10.17 -0.54 6.43
CA ALA A 46 8.95 0.02 7.00
C ALA A 46 8.32 1.09 6.10
N VAL A 47 9.15 1.95 5.48
CA VAL A 47 8.70 2.97 4.52
C VAL A 47 8.14 2.29 3.26
N ALA A 48 8.85 1.32 2.68
CA ALA A 48 8.40 0.59 1.50
C ALA A 48 7.08 -0.14 1.73
N TRP A 49 6.95 -0.84 2.87
CA TRP A 49 5.71 -1.50 3.26
C TRP A 49 4.57 -0.49 3.45
N THR A 50 4.86 0.64 4.09
CA THR A 50 3.86 1.69 4.30
C THR A 50 3.40 2.29 2.97
N GLN A 51 4.33 2.59 2.06
CA GLN A 51 4.00 3.10 0.73
C GLN A 51 3.18 2.09 -0.06
N LEU A 52 3.54 0.80 0.02
CA LEU A 52 2.75 -0.27 -0.59
C LEU A 52 1.35 -0.38 0.03
N SER A 53 1.17 -0.08 1.31
CA SER A 53 -0.14 -0.02 1.96
C SER A 53 -0.95 1.19 1.48
N ALA A 54 -0.30 2.36 1.42
CA ALA A 54 -0.89 3.62 0.98
C ALA A 54 -1.35 3.53 -0.48
N GLY A 55 -0.50 3.04 -1.38
CA GLY A 55 -0.83 2.77 -2.78
C GLY A 55 -1.06 3.99 -3.65
N THR A 56 -0.55 5.14 -3.24
CA THR A 56 -0.69 6.42 -3.93
C THR A 56 0.45 6.63 -4.92
N SER A 57 0.24 7.52 -5.89
CA SER A 57 1.29 7.94 -6.84
C SER A 57 2.44 8.70 -6.19
N VAL A 58 2.17 9.39 -5.09
CA VAL A 58 3.16 10.18 -4.36
C VAL A 58 3.52 9.49 -3.05
N SER A 59 4.77 9.65 -2.61
CA SER A 59 5.22 9.13 -1.34
C SER A 59 4.44 9.75 -0.18
N PHE A 60 4.02 8.92 0.78
CA PHE A 60 3.29 9.38 1.96
C PHE A 60 4.10 10.32 2.89
N LEU A 61 5.40 10.46 2.66
CA LEU A 61 6.28 11.37 3.40
C LEU A 61 6.57 12.68 2.66
N GLU A 62 6.33 12.71 1.35
CA GLU A 62 6.47 13.90 0.51
C GLU A 62 5.15 14.68 0.49
N ASP A 63 4.05 13.99 0.15
CA ASP A 63 2.71 14.54 0.28
C ASP A 63 2.17 14.24 1.68
N VAL A 64 2.21 15.23 2.55
CA VAL A 64 1.67 15.20 3.91
C VAL A 64 0.25 15.77 4.01
N ASP A 65 -0.25 16.39 2.94
CA ASP A 65 -1.52 17.12 2.91
C ASP A 65 -2.71 16.23 2.61
N THR A 66 -2.54 15.26 1.70
CA THR A 66 -3.62 14.35 1.32
C THR A 66 -4.00 13.44 2.50
N PRO A 67 -5.28 13.34 2.89
CA PRO A 67 -5.67 12.43 3.96
C PRO A 67 -5.52 10.97 3.50
N LEU A 68 -4.96 10.11 4.35
CA LEU A 68 -4.84 8.66 4.11
C LEU A 68 -5.71 7.87 5.10
N PRO A 69 -7.05 7.92 5.00
CA PRO A 69 -7.95 7.32 5.98
C PRO A 69 -7.90 5.79 5.99
N HIS A 70 -7.52 5.17 4.87
CA HIS A 70 -7.38 3.71 4.72
C HIS A 70 -6.09 3.15 5.34
N LEU A 71 -5.17 4.02 5.77
CA LEU A 71 -3.88 3.61 6.31
C LEU A 71 -3.99 3.32 7.81
N GLU A 72 -3.89 2.05 8.19
CA GLU A 72 -4.11 1.56 9.57
C GLU A 72 -2.94 1.82 10.54
N VAL A 73 -1.96 2.63 10.16
CA VAL A 73 -0.75 2.84 10.95
C VAL A 73 -0.95 3.96 11.96
N LYS A 74 -0.83 3.64 13.25
CA LYS A 74 -1.18 4.57 14.35
C LYS A 74 -0.30 5.81 14.46
N TRP A 75 1.00 5.71 14.16
CA TRP A 75 1.95 6.80 14.38
C TRP A 75 2.09 7.75 13.17
N LEU A 76 1.71 7.29 11.97
CA LEU A 76 1.88 8.05 10.73
C LEU A 76 1.03 9.31 10.64
N PRO A 77 -0.26 9.32 11.04
CA PRO A 77 -1.04 10.54 11.07
C PRO A 77 -0.40 11.63 11.93
N SER A 78 0.20 11.25 13.07
CA SER A 78 0.92 12.18 13.95
C SER A 78 2.16 12.76 13.29
N LEU A 79 2.97 11.92 12.61
CA LEU A 79 4.13 12.39 11.87
C LEU A 79 3.73 13.36 10.75
N ARG A 80 2.75 12.98 9.91
CA ARG A 80 2.26 13.82 8.81
C ARG A 80 1.68 15.13 9.32
N SER A 81 0.94 15.10 10.42
CA SER A 81 0.39 16.31 11.05
C SER A 81 1.48 17.25 11.54
N TYR A 82 2.55 16.70 12.14
CA TYR A 82 3.70 17.49 12.56
C TYR A 82 4.42 18.12 11.36
N LEU A 83 4.72 17.34 10.32
CA LEU A 83 5.36 17.82 9.10
C LEU A 83 4.54 18.92 8.42
N LYS A 84 3.22 18.71 8.29
CA LYS A 84 2.29 19.72 7.78
C LYS A 84 2.30 21.00 8.62
N HIS A 85 2.35 20.87 9.95
CA HIS A 85 2.38 22.03 10.86
C HIS A 85 3.63 22.90 10.68
N ILE A 86 4.79 22.28 10.41
CA ILE A 86 6.04 23.00 10.16
C ILE A 86 6.25 23.37 8.69
N HIS A 87 5.25 23.14 7.83
CA HIS A 87 5.35 23.29 6.37
C HIS A 87 6.54 22.51 5.77
N GLY A 88 6.82 21.33 6.32
CA GLY A 88 7.91 20.46 5.91
C GLY A 88 7.41 19.15 5.31
N TYR A 89 8.32 18.45 4.64
CA TYR A 89 8.15 17.11 4.10
C TYR A 89 9.51 16.39 4.13
N PHE A 90 9.52 15.08 3.91
CA PHE A 90 10.78 14.36 3.68
C PHE A 90 10.93 14.05 2.20
N GLU A 91 12.02 14.52 1.62
CA GLU A 91 12.50 14.04 0.32
C GLU A 91 13.22 12.71 0.53
N LEU A 92 12.85 11.69 -0.23
CA LEU A 92 13.44 10.36 -0.14
C LEU A 92 14.28 10.09 -1.38
N ASP A 93 15.48 9.55 -1.20
CA ASP A 93 16.30 9.05 -2.32
C ASP A 93 15.58 7.97 -3.15
N GLU A 94 14.78 7.16 -2.45
CA GLU A 94 13.91 6.13 -3.02
C GLU A 94 12.49 6.32 -2.47
N THR A 95 11.53 6.64 -3.34
CA THR A 95 10.14 6.91 -2.94
C THR A 95 9.33 5.66 -2.64
N PHE A 96 9.81 4.48 -3.08
CA PHE A 96 9.13 3.17 -2.97
C PHE A 96 7.73 3.11 -3.59
N VAL A 97 7.38 4.09 -4.42
CA VAL A 97 6.16 4.09 -5.23
C VAL A 97 6.28 2.97 -6.27
N GLN A 98 5.19 2.22 -6.48
CA GLN A 98 5.17 1.15 -7.46
C GLN A 98 5.25 1.74 -8.87
N PRO A 99 6.17 1.29 -9.74
CA PRO A 99 6.22 1.81 -11.11
C PRO A 99 4.93 1.48 -11.86
N LEU A 100 4.47 2.44 -12.67
CA LEU A 100 3.36 2.22 -13.60
C LEU A 100 3.75 1.17 -14.65
N GLN A 101 2.80 0.30 -15.02
CA GLN A 101 3.08 -0.84 -15.89
C GLN A 101 2.80 -0.55 -17.36
N ARG A 102 1.94 0.43 -17.66
CA ARG A 102 1.48 0.79 -19.01
C ARG A 102 1.41 2.31 -19.21
N LEU A 103 1.31 2.72 -20.47
CA LEU A 103 0.96 4.10 -20.82
C LEU A 103 -0.48 4.39 -20.36
N ASP A 104 -0.70 5.60 -19.84
CA ASP A 104 -1.98 6.06 -19.27
C ASP A 104 -2.47 5.27 -18.06
N ASP A 105 -1.57 4.52 -17.41
CA ASP A 105 -1.83 3.81 -16.17
C ASP A 105 -1.92 4.79 -14.99
N SER A 106 -2.67 4.40 -13.96
CA SER A 106 -2.89 5.22 -12.77
C SER A 106 -3.06 4.35 -11.52
N TYR A 107 -2.86 4.97 -10.36
CA TYR A 107 -2.99 4.31 -9.08
C TYR A 107 -4.44 4.30 -8.65
N ILE A 108 -4.94 3.14 -8.25
CA ILE A 108 -6.34 2.97 -7.82
C ILE A 108 -6.65 3.91 -6.64
N MET A 109 -5.72 4.03 -5.68
CA MET A 109 -5.97 4.84 -4.48
C MET A 109 -6.05 6.33 -4.75
N ASP A 110 -5.45 6.84 -5.82
CA ASP A 110 -5.55 8.26 -6.15
C ASP A 110 -7.00 8.64 -6.54
N HIS A 111 -7.75 7.70 -7.11
CA HIS A 111 -9.16 7.89 -7.49
C HIS A 111 -10.13 7.70 -6.33
N ILE A 112 -9.80 6.83 -5.37
CA ILE A 112 -10.73 6.40 -4.31
C ILE A 112 -10.27 6.70 -2.89
N ILE A 113 -9.29 7.60 -2.72
CA ILE A 113 -8.71 7.95 -1.42
C ILE A 113 -9.75 8.41 -0.39
N ASN A 114 -10.81 9.06 -0.86
CA ASN A 114 -11.91 9.55 -0.02
C ASN A 114 -12.87 8.43 0.40
N SER A 115 -12.79 7.25 -0.21
CA SER A 115 -13.58 6.07 0.15
C SER A 115 -12.95 5.38 1.36
N GLN A 116 -13.30 5.82 2.56
CA GLN A 116 -12.71 5.35 3.82
C GLN A 116 -12.88 3.85 4.12
N ARG A 117 -13.69 3.13 3.33
CA ARG A 117 -14.13 1.75 3.64
C ARG A 117 -13.62 0.70 2.66
N PHE A 118 -12.95 1.10 1.58
CA PHE A 118 -12.44 0.15 0.61
C PHE A 118 -10.97 -0.18 0.89
N SER A 119 -10.64 -1.47 0.93
CA SER A 119 -9.26 -1.93 1.04
C SER A 119 -8.92 -2.83 -0.13
N ARG A 120 -8.15 -2.27 -1.09
CA ARG A 120 -7.57 -3.00 -2.23
C ARG A 120 -6.59 -4.10 -1.81
N LYS A 121 -6.12 -4.11 -0.56
CA LYS A 121 -5.09 -5.04 -0.08
C LYS A 121 -5.54 -6.50 -0.19
N TYR A 122 -6.84 -6.78 -0.05
CA TYR A 122 -7.38 -8.11 -0.30
C TYR A 122 -7.12 -8.57 -1.74
N LEU A 123 -7.40 -7.72 -2.74
CA LEU A 123 -7.16 -8.05 -4.15
C LEU A 123 -5.69 -8.06 -4.53
N GLN A 124 -4.83 -7.42 -3.73
CA GLN A 124 -3.39 -7.29 -3.97
C GLN A 124 -3.09 -6.53 -5.27
N VAL A 125 -3.79 -5.41 -5.46
CA VAL A 125 -3.70 -4.55 -6.65
C VAL A 125 -3.32 -3.13 -6.25
N THR A 126 -2.52 -2.45 -7.06
CA THR A 126 -2.09 -1.06 -6.85
C THR A 126 -2.50 -0.15 -8.00
N THR A 127 -2.35 -0.63 -9.23
CA THR A 127 -2.54 0.14 -10.47
C THR A 127 -3.76 -0.34 -11.26
N MET A 128 -4.19 0.45 -12.23
CA MET A 128 -5.25 0.07 -13.17
C MET A 128 -4.81 -1.11 -14.04
N SER A 129 -3.53 -1.19 -14.38
CA SER A 129 -2.97 -2.35 -15.09
C SER A 129 -3.18 -3.68 -14.35
N ASP A 130 -3.14 -3.68 -13.02
CA ASP A 130 -3.32 -4.90 -12.21
C ASP A 130 -4.73 -5.50 -12.32
N ILE A 131 -5.75 -4.68 -12.62
CA ILE A 131 -7.17 -5.09 -12.68
C ILE A 131 -7.74 -5.15 -14.10
N THR A 132 -6.91 -4.89 -15.11
CA THR A 132 -7.34 -4.85 -16.51
C THR A 132 -6.85 -6.06 -17.29
N LEU A 133 -7.58 -6.40 -18.35
CA LEU A 133 -7.15 -7.43 -19.27
C LEU A 133 -5.83 -7.05 -19.95
N PRO A 134 -5.08 -8.04 -20.48
CA PRO A 134 -3.84 -7.80 -21.23
C PRO A 134 -3.96 -6.78 -22.37
N GLY A 135 -5.15 -6.64 -22.96
CA GLY A 135 -5.43 -5.68 -24.03
C GLY A 135 -5.67 -4.23 -23.57
N GLY A 136 -5.65 -3.94 -22.27
CA GLY A 136 -5.72 -2.57 -21.73
C GLY A 136 -7.05 -1.84 -21.92
N SER A 137 -8.04 -2.43 -22.59
CA SER A 137 -9.31 -1.77 -22.92
C SER A 137 -10.45 -2.06 -21.94
N ARG A 138 -10.34 -3.14 -21.17
CA ARG A 138 -11.43 -3.62 -20.31
C ARG A 138 -10.91 -4.12 -18.97
N LEU A 139 -11.69 -3.93 -17.93
CA LEU A 139 -11.48 -4.55 -16.63
C LEU A 139 -11.58 -6.08 -16.75
N GLU A 140 -10.84 -6.78 -15.90
CA GLU A 140 -10.90 -8.23 -15.83
C GLU A 140 -12.09 -8.65 -14.94
N PRO A 141 -12.96 -9.58 -15.40
CA PRO A 141 -14.24 -9.84 -14.74
C PRO A 141 -14.14 -10.36 -13.30
N ASN A 142 -13.06 -11.06 -12.93
CA ASN A 142 -12.90 -11.51 -11.54
C ASN A 142 -12.60 -10.33 -10.63
N PHE A 143 -11.71 -9.43 -11.05
CA PHE A 143 -11.41 -8.22 -10.30
C PHE A 143 -12.64 -7.30 -10.19
N GLU A 144 -13.46 -7.16 -11.23
CA GLU A 144 -14.73 -6.42 -11.15
C GLU A 144 -15.65 -6.93 -10.03
N LEU A 145 -15.73 -8.26 -9.88
CA LEU A 145 -16.53 -8.94 -8.86
C LEU A 145 -15.85 -9.03 -7.48
N GLY A 146 -14.62 -8.54 -7.36
CA GLY A 146 -13.86 -8.61 -6.12
C GLY A 146 -13.25 -9.99 -5.85
N ASN A 147 -12.98 -10.77 -6.88
CA ASN A 147 -12.32 -12.06 -6.80
C ASN A 147 -10.90 -11.96 -7.36
N HIS A 148 -10.02 -12.82 -6.86
CA HIS A 148 -8.70 -12.95 -7.47
C HIS A 148 -8.81 -13.57 -8.86
N SER A 149 -8.05 -13.04 -9.81
CA SER A 149 -7.94 -13.65 -11.12
C SER A 149 -7.14 -14.96 -11.03
N PRO A 150 -7.60 -16.05 -11.65
CA PRO A 150 -6.84 -17.29 -11.77
C PRO A 150 -5.72 -17.19 -12.82
N THR A 151 -5.79 -16.20 -13.71
CA THR A 151 -4.91 -16.10 -14.89
C THR A 151 -4.01 -14.87 -14.85
N SER A 152 -4.37 -13.84 -14.08
CA SER A 152 -3.52 -12.66 -13.96
C SER A 152 -2.27 -12.96 -13.13
N PRO A 153 -1.09 -12.50 -13.57
CA PRO A 153 0.14 -12.70 -12.82
C PRO A 153 0.02 -12.04 -11.46
N LYS A 154 0.37 -12.76 -10.40
CA LYS A 154 0.48 -12.17 -9.07
C LYS A 154 1.71 -11.27 -9.04
N CYS A 155 1.51 -10.01 -8.70
CA CYS A 155 2.60 -9.07 -8.48
C CYS A 155 3.54 -9.65 -7.41
N GLY A 156 4.84 -9.75 -7.71
CA GLY A 156 5.86 -10.41 -6.86
C GLY A 156 6.18 -9.70 -5.54
N LEU A 157 5.34 -8.76 -5.13
CA LEU A 157 5.47 -8.01 -3.89
C LEU A 157 5.03 -8.85 -2.70
N HIS A 158 5.62 -8.56 -1.54
CA HIS A 158 5.15 -9.11 -0.28
C HIS A 158 3.90 -8.38 0.17
N TRP A 159 2.74 -8.93 -0.21
CA TRP A 159 1.45 -8.35 0.10
C TRP A 159 1.02 -8.56 1.55
N PHE A 160 0.14 -7.66 1.99
CA PHE A 160 -0.60 -7.82 3.22
C PHE A 160 -1.52 -9.03 3.13
N TYR A 161 -1.55 -9.83 4.18
CA TYR A 161 -2.66 -10.74 4.37
C TYR A 161 -3.84 -9.95 4.91
N GLN A 162 -4.90 -9.85 4.11
CA GLN A 162 -6.19 -9.33 4.53
C GLN A 162 -7.24 -10.40 4.27
N GLU A 163 -8.11 -10.67 5.23
CA GLU A 163 -9.28 -11.50 5.01
C GLU A 163 -10.24 -10.84 4.01
N ARG A 164 -11.11 -11.64 3.39
CA ARG A 164 -12.10 -11.10 2.44
C ARG A 164 -12.97 -10.06 3.16
N PRO A 165 -13.02 -8.82 2.66
CA PRO A 165 -13.90 -7.81 3.21
C PRO A 165 -15.37 -8.24 3.12
N PRO A 166 -16.23 -7.72 4.02
CA PRO A 166 -17.67 -7.95 3.98
C PRO A 166 -18.31 -7.44 2.67
N ASP A 167 -19.49 -7.97 2.34
CA ASP A 167 -20.18 -7.72 1.06
C ASP A 167 -20.51 -6.25 0.79
N ASP A 168 -20.62 -5.42 1.84
CA ASP A 168 -20.81 -3.97 1.71
C ASP A 168 -19.59 -3.26 1.11
N ALA A 169 -18.37 -3.72 1.40
CA ALA A 169 -17.15 -3.20 0.80
C ALA A 169 -17.11 -3.47 -0.71
N TRP A 170 -17.68 -4.58 -1.18
CA TRP A 170 -17.75 -4.92 -2.60
C TRP A 170 -18.74 -4.04 -3.38
N LYS A 171 -19.80 -3.55 -2.72
CA LYS A 171 -20.68 -2.54 -3.33
C LYS A 171 -19.95 -1.21 -3.53
N LEU A 172 -19.04 -0.85 -2.64
CA LEU A 172 -18.19 0.34 -2.81
C LEU A 172 -17.18 0.12 -3.94
N TRP A 173 -16.61 -1.08 -4.06
CA TRP A 173 -15.75 -1.44 -5.18
C TRP A 173 -16.44 -1.34 -6.53
N GLN A 174 -17.65 -1.87 -6.65
CA GLN A 174 -18.43 -1.75 -7.89
C GLN A 174 -18.71 -0.29 -8.26
N ARG A 175 -19.02 0.56 -7.28
CA ARG A 175 -19.18 2.01 -7.51
C ARG A 175 -17.87 2.68 -7.89
N ALA A 176 -16.76 2.25 -7.29
CA ALA A 176 -15.43 2.73 -7.65
C ALA A 176 -15.07 2.37 -9.09
N ASN A 177 -15.42 1.16 -9.55
CA ASN A 177 -15.19 0.76 -10.94
C ASN A 177 -15.87 1.71 -11.94
N CYS A 178 -17.05 2.25 -11.61
CA CYS A 178 -17.73 3.25 -12.43
C CYS A 178 -16.98 4.59 -12.56
N LEU A 179 -15.91 4.84 -11.79
CA LEU A 179 -15.08 6.04 -11.93
C LEU A 179 -14.16 5.97 -13.15
N TRP A 180 -13.75 4.76 -13.54
CA TRP A 180 -12.80 4.54 -14.64
C TRP A 180 -13.33 3.64 -15.75
N SER A 181 -14.45 2.94 -15.54
CA SER A 181 -15.10 2.11 -16.56
C SER A 181 -16.56 2.47 -16.82
N ASP A 182 -17.05 2.07 -17.98
CA ASP A 182 -18.48 2.09 -18.33
C ASP A 182 -19.25 0.93 -17.66
N GLU A 183 -20.56 0.86 -17.94
CA GLU A 183 -21.47 -0.19 -17.46
C GLU A 183 -21.15 -1.61 -17.99
N HIS A 184 -20.32 -1.69 -19.02
CA HIS A 184 -19.88 -2.95 -19.65
C HIS A 184 -18.46 -3.37 -19.21
N GLY A 185 -17.80 -2.56 -18.36
CA GLY A 185 -16.44 -2.78 -17.87
C GLY A 185 -15.33 -2.25 -18.79
N THR A 186 -15.68 -1.51 -19.85
CA THR A 186 -14.74 -0.86 -20.78
C THR A 186 -14.14 0.36 -20.10
N LEU A 187 -12.81 0.49 -20.15
CA LEU A 187 -12.14 1.66 -19.59
C LEU A 187 -12.44 2.93 -20.39
N THR A 188 -12.66 4.01 -19.66
CA THR A 188 -12.84 5.37 -20.21
C THR A 188 -11.59 5.83 -20.96
N THR A 189 -10.41 5.58 -20.39
CA THR A 189 -9.12 5.75 -21.03
C THR A 189 -8.46 4.37 -21.18
N PRO A 190 -8.29 3.84 -22.40
CA PRO A 190 -7.63 2.55 -22.59
C PRO A 190 -6.15 2.66 -22.23
N LEU A 191 -5.62 1.63 -21.58
CA LEU A 191 -4.20 1.55 -21.25
C LEU A 191 -3.40 1.16 -22.50
N GLY A 192 -2.28 1.84 -22.73
CA GLY A 192 -1.38 1.52 -23.83
C GLY A 192 -0.62 0.20 -23.64
N ALA A 193 -0.04 -0.29 -24.74
CA ALA A 193 0.83 -1.47 -24.74
C ALA A 193 2.21 -1.18 -24.15
#